data_AF-A0A430KWS9-F1
#
_entry.id   AF-A0A430KWS9-F1
#
_cell.length_a   1.000
_cell.length_b   1.000
_cell.length_c   1.000
_cell.angle_alpha   90.00
_cell.angle_beta   90.00
_cell.angle_gamma   90.00
#
_symmetry.space_group_name_H-M   'P 1'
#
loop_
_entity.id
_entity.type
_entity.pdbx_description
1 polymer ?
#
loop_
_entity_poly.entity_id
_entity_poly.type
_entity_poly.pdbx_seq_one_letter_code
_entity_poly.pdbx_strand_id
1 'polypeptide(L)'
;EIPHICLDEDERVSSDAGVTFDVDSVLAFPSNLAVAKRGIRWSPTRMTVSDLQSDLHLRSIPVAYLDGSGKQHQVHRPVHQIPHYTFGRVVGFEDISLYLLFPNLYREEQTCSKLRDEDFRLWMDGILLPAIYQCYSAAHVQHYPSSYDHSRYNATARGVETLSQRVHPVAREQQLVYFLPPEALADVWTNILVRVQEPGFRQFQDVTIFLQAKNLKVLTKDVTWEKMVSRFQRYWASVIDECHTTTDVYFDVGKETCPQQASQVVPWSQLAAGAIEDPTEKRAETLLYRRCCLESYGLQVSSGSAGDQETQKQVFYPFSMLRDTGSLTIETGKRSLRRAAGLLYSQFYPSVKEVFAAGNVYPFTNAAIETLALDKKLRKTWELVGGGLSHQPEALIKAYLYTKLRCHYALLGSMQKSFGIREEHRVSEALFYAIDSQMRSRELHDRRLVIPTDDSSPYYSFTTDTLLRWVRWNINKFCLGFEMVYSFQDPHFVTWEHTRIMLMFL
;
A
#
# COMPACT_ATOMS: atom_id res chain seq x y z
N GLU A 1 27.03 2.78 26.66
CA GLU A 1 25.91 2.45 27.55
C GLU A 1 24.79 1.78 26.76
N ILE A 2 24.03 0.88 27.38
CA ILE A 2 22.82 0.32 26.77
C ILE A 2 21.79 1.47 26.75
N PRO A 3 21.29 1.90 25.58
CA PRO A 3 20.28 2.96 25.58
C PRO A 3 18.99 2.43 26.17
N HIS A 4 18.54 3.11 27.20
CA HIS A 4 17.20 3.01 27.74
C HIS A 4 16.37 4.17 27.18
N ILE A 5 15.06 3.95 27.04
CA ILE A 5 14.10 5.03 26.81
C ILE A 5 12.97 4.89 27.82
N CYS A 6 12.82 5.88 28.69
CA CYS A 6 11.70 6.06 29.58
C CYS A 6 10.78 7.09 28.95
N LEU A 7 9.53 6.72 28.64
CA LEU A 7 8.64 7.60 27.87
C LEU A 7 8.43 8.96 28.55
N ASP A 8 8.25 8.98 29.87
CA ASP A 8 7.98 10.22 30.60
C ASP A 8 9.27 10.98 30.97
N GLU A 9 10.38 10.29 31.27
CA GLU A 9 11.63 10.96 31.69
C GLU A 9 12.46 11.48 30.51
N ASP A 10 12.43 10.79 29.37
CA ASP A 10 13.20 11.16 28.17
C ASP A 10 12.41 12.08 27.21
N GLU A 11 11.13 12.35 27.52
CA GLU A 11 10.30 13.27 26.76
C GLU A 11 10.91 14.68 26.75
N ARG A 12 10.93 15.30 25.58
CA ARG A 12 11.39 16.68 25.40
C ARG A 12 10.27 17.53 24.84
N VAL A 13 9.87 18.52 25.62
CA VAL A 13 8.94 19.56 25.21
C VAL A 13 9.75 20.76 24.74
N SER A 14 9.86 20.99 23.42
CA SER A 14 10.62 22.14 22.92
C SER A 14 9.85 23.11 22.02
N SER A 15 8.81 22.65 21.28
CA SER A 15 7.94 23.54 20.51
C SER A 15 6.58 22.92 20.15
N ASP A 16 5.61 23.77 19.80
CA ASP A 16 4.31 23.34 19.28
C ASP A 16 4.46 22.63 17.94
N ALA A 17 3.69 21.56 17.74
CA ALA A 17 3.69 20.82 16.48
C ALA A 17 2.74 21.46 15.46
N GLY A 18 3.21 21.64 14.23
CA GLY A 18 2.39 22.14 13.13
C GLY A 18 1.51 21.05 12.53
N VAL A 19 0.31 21.41 12.12
CA VAL A 19 -0.62 20.49 11.43
C VAL A 19 -0.59 20.74 9.92
N THR A 20 -0.61 19.66 9.16
CA THR A 20 -0.84 19.67 7.71
C THR A 20 -1.93 18.67 7.33
N PHE A 21 -2.54 18.88 6.18
CA PHE A 21 -3.59 18.04 5.63
C PHE A 21 -3.21 17.57 4.23
N ASP A 22 -3.68 16.39 3.84
CA ASP A 22 -3.54 15.85 2.49
C ASP A 22 -4.69 14.89 2.15
N VAL A 23 -4.82 14.61 0.85
CA VAL A 23 -5.51 13.42 0.34
C VAL A 23 -4.41 12.46 -0.09
N ASP A 24 -4.33 11.28 0.52
CA ASP A 24 -3.30 10.27 0.22
C ASP A 24 -3.70 9.40 -0.99
N SER A 25 -4.99 9.07 -1.07
CA SER A 25 -5.51 8.19 -2.11
C SER A 25 -6.97 8.49 -2.41
N VAL A 26 -7.39 8.13 -3.63
CA VAL A 26 -8.78 8.19 -4.10
C VAL A 26 -9.15 6.84 -4.68
N LEU A 27 -10.30 6.30 -4.28
CA LEU A 27 -10.86 5.07 -4.82
C LEU A 27 -12.23 5.41 -5.43
N ALA A 28 -12.48 4.99 -6.67
CA ALA A 28 -13.75 5.25 -7.34
C ALA A 28 -14.14 4.10 -8.27
N PHE A 29 -15.43 4.03 -8.60
CA PHE A 29 -15.97 3.11 -9.61
C PHE A 29 -16.54 3.90 -10.79
N PRO A 30 -15.75 4.21 -11.82
CA PRO A 30 -16.26 4.89 -13.01
C PRO A 30 -17.27 4.03 -13.78
N SER A 31 -18.28 4.67 -14.37
CA SER A 31 -19.24 4.03 -15.26
C SER A 31 -18.72 3.89 -16.70
N ASN A 32 -17.67 4.63 -17.07
CA ASN A 32 -17.10 4.64 -18.42
C ASN A 32 -15.59 5.01 -18.42
N LEU A 33 -14.84 4.49 -19.39
CA LEU A 33 -13.42 4.83 -19.62
C LEU A 33 -13.20 6.32 -19.96
N ALA A 34 -14.21 7.01 -20.48
CA ALA A 34 -14.19 8.45 -20.74
C ALA A 34 -13.98 9.31 -19.47
N VAL A 35 -14.01 8.70 -18.27
CA VAL A 35 -13.54 9.32 -17.03
C VAL A 35 -12.12 9.91 -17.17
N ALA A 36 -11.28 9.39 -18.06
CA ALA A 36 -9.94 9.88 -18.32
C ALA A 36 -9.93 10.98 -19.41
N LYS A 37 -10.11 12.25 -19.01
CA LYS A 37 -10.21 13.43 -19.91
C LYS A 37 -9.06 13.57 -20.91
N ARG A 38 -7.88 13.08 -20.55
CA ARG A 38 -6.64 13.25 -21.32
C ARG A 38 -6.17 11.97 -22.02
N GLY A 39 -6.97 10.91 -21.96
CA GLY A 39 -6.60 9.60 -22.49
C GLY A 39 -5.91 8.71 -21.46
N ILE A 40 -5.54 7.50 -21.91
CA ILE A 40 -5.05 6.42 -21.06
C ILE A 40 -3.73 5.88 -21.63
N ARG A 41 -2.72 5.69 -20.77
CA ARG A 41 -1.56 4.83 -21.08
C ARG A 41 -1.94 3.40 -20.78
N TRP A 42 -2.39 2.70 -21.80
CA TRP A 42 -2.88 1.33 -21.76
C TRP A 42 -1.74 0.32 -21.73
N SER A 43 -1.89 -0.71 -20.89
CA SER A 43 -0.91 -1.78 -20.67
C SER A 43 -1.43 -3.11 -21.23
N PRO A 44 -1.08 -3.54 -22.45
CA PRO A 44 -1.65 -4.75 -23.06
C PRO A 44 -1.12 -6.07 -22.48
N THR A 45 -0.16 -6.01 -21.56
CA THR A 45 0.35 -7.19 -20.82
C THR A 45 -0.07 -7.13 -19.35
N ARG A 46 -0.09 -8.30 -18.70
CA ARG A 46 -0.42 -8.40 -17.27
C ARG A 46 0.73 -7.86 -16.43
N MET A 47 0.60 -6.63 -15.93
CA MET A 47 1.60 -6.02 -15.05
C MET A 47 1.58 -6.68 -13.67
N THR A 48 2.55 -7.54 -13.39
CA THR A 48 2.66 -8.25 -12.09
C THR A 48 2.92 -7.33 -10.88
N VAL A 49 3.43 -6.12 -11.11
CA VAL A 49 3.83 -5.17 -10.05
C VAL A 49 2.68 -4.25 -9.63
N SER A 50 1.57 -4.21 -10.38
CA SER A 50 0.48 -3.25 -10.16
C SER A 50 -0.84 -3.87 -9.70
N ASP A 51 -0.85 -5.17 -9.40
CA ASP A 51 -2.04 -5.86 -8.90
C ASP A 51 -2.49 -5.33 -7.53
N LEU A 52 -3.79 -5.41 -7.28
CA LEU A 52 -4.37 -5.11 -5.97
C LEU A 52 -4.07 -6.28 -5.02
N GLN A 53 -3.27 -6.03 -3.98
CA GLN A 53 -2.76 -7.07 -3.08
C GLN A 53 -3.39 -7.06 -1.68
N SER A 54 -4.06 -5.99 -1.29
CA SER A 54 -4.54 -5.79 0.08
C SER A 54 -5.99 -5.33 0.12
N ASP A 55 -6.63 -5.53 1.27
CA ASP A 55 -7.97 -5.01 1.48
C ASP A 55 -8.01 -3.47 1.33
N LEU A 56 -9.07 -3.01 0.68
CA LEU A 56 -9.38 -1.61 0.49
C LEU A 56 -10.50 -1.16 1.46
N HIS A 57 -10.96 -2.04 2.36
CA HIS A 57 -11.99 -1.76 3.36
C HIS A 57 -13.31 -1.24 2.76
N LEU A 58 -13.49 -1.40 1.44
CA LEU A 58 -14.69 -1.05 0.69
C LEU A 58 -15.78 -2.10 0.92
N ARG A 59 -16.99 -1.83 0.45
CA ARG A 59 -18.03 -2.87 0.43
C ARG A 59 -17.56 -4.01 -0.50
N SER A 60 -17.79 -5.23 -0.07
CA SER A 60 -17.48 -6.42 -0.86
C SER A 60 -18.46 -6.52 -2.05
N ILE A 61 -17.94 -6.84 -3.23
CA ILE A 61 -18.70 -6.94 -4.48
C ILE A 61 -19.22 -8.38 -4.63
N PRO A 62 -20.47 -8.58 -5.10
CA PRO A 62 -20.98 -9.91 -5.40
C PRO A 62 -20.20 -10.53 -6.56
N VAL A 63 -19.82 -11.81 -6.41
CA VAL A 63 -19.17 -12.63 -7.43
C VAL A 63 -19.94 -13.94 -7.58
N ALA A 64 -19.94 -14.50 -8.79
CA ALA A 64 -20.56 -15.78 -9.07
C ALA A 64 -19.50 -16.79 -9.53
N TYR A 65 -19.63 -18.05 -9.09
CA TYR A 65 -18.76 -19.14 -9.53
C TYR A 65 -19.49 -20.48 -9.53
N LEU A 66 -18.93 -21.45 -10.26
CA LEU A 66 -19.37 -22.85 -10.25
C LEU A 66 -18.40 -23.66 -9.39
N ASP A 67 -18.92 -24.47 -8.48
CA ASP A 67 -18.09 -25.41 -7.71
C ASP A 67 -17.71 -26.64 -8.55
N GLY A 68 -16.88 -27.53 -7.98
CA GLY A 68 -16.46 -28.77 -8.63
C GLY A 68 -17.59 -29.75 -8.97
N SER A 69 -18.81 -29.54 -8.45
CA SER A 69 -20.02 -30.30 -8.79
C SER A 69 -20.88 -29.63 -9.85
N GLY A 70 -20.47 -28.45 -10.35
CA GLY A 70 -21.21 -27.66 -11.32
C GLY A 70 -22.36 -26.85 -10.71
N LYS A 71 -22.41 -26.70 -9.39
CA LYS A 71 -23.43 -25.87 -8.72
C LYS A 71 -23.00 -24.41 -8.69
N GLN A 72 -23.93 -23.51 -9.01
CA GLN A 72 -23.70 -22.07 -8.98
C GLN A 72 -23.80 -21.52 -7.56
N HIS A 73 -22.83 -20.70 -7.19
CA HIS A 73 -22.77 -19.97 -5.93
C HIS A 73 -22.65 -18.48 -6.18
N GLN A 74 -23.22 -17.68 -5.30
CA GLN A 74 -23.01 -16.23 -5.23
C GLN A 74 -22.49 -15.85 -3.85
N VAL A 75 -21.34 -15.19 -3.82
CA VAL A 75 -20.67 -14.77 -2.58
C VAL A 75 -20.17 -13.34 -2.73
N HIS A 76 -19.91 -12.66 -1.62
CA HIS A 76 -19.29 -11.34 -1.64
C HIS A 76 -17.78 -11.45 -1.41
N ARG A 77 -16.99 -10.71 -2.21
CA ARG A 77 -15.53 -10.66 -2.08
C ARG A 77 -15.00 -9.22 -2.04
N PRO A 78 -13.94 -8.95 -1.27
CA PRO A 78 -13.27 -7.65 -1.30
C PRO A 78 -12.61 -7.43 -2.67
N VAL A 79 -12.46 -6.17 -3.07
CA VAL A 79 -12.02 -5.79 -4.43
C VAL A 79 -10.72 -6.47 -4.86
N HIS A 80 -9.73 -6.55 -3.97
CA HIS A 80 -8.43 -7.17 -4.27
C HIS A 80 -8.48 -8.69 -4.50
N GLN A 81 -9.57 -9.36 -4.13
CA GLN A 81 -9.77 -10.80 -4.37
C GLN A 81 -10.56 -11.09 -5.66
N ILE A 82 -11.09 -10.05 -6.30
CA ILE A 82 -11.81 -10.20 -7.57
C ILE A 82 -10.77 -10.31 -8.68
N PRO A 83 -10.92 -11.25 -9.63
CA PRO A 83 -10.04 -11.32 -10.78
C PRO A 83 -10.00 -9.99 -11.52
N HIS A 84 -8.80 -9.48 -11.78
CA HIS A 84 -8.67 -8.16 -12.38
C HIS A 84 -7.49 -8.03 -13.33
N TYR A 85 -7.57 -6.99 -14.14
CA TYR A 85 -6.57 -6.58 -15.10
C TYR A 85 -6.24 -5.10 -14.87
N THR A 86 -4.95 -4.79 -14.70
CA THR A 86 -4.47 -3.40 -14.68
C THR A 86 -4.52 -2.84 -16.09
N PHE A 87 -5.59 -2.13 -16.42
CA PHE A 87 -5.84 -1.60 -17.76
C PHE A 87 -4.79 -0.57 -18.17
N GLY A 88 -4.46 0.36 -17.27
CA GLY A 88 -3.52 1.42 -17.59
C GLY A 88 -3.55 2.56 -16.60
N ARG A 89 -2.94 3.68 -16.98
CA ARG A 89 -2.85 4.89 -16.16
C ARG A 89 -3.42 6.10 -16.88
N VAL A 90 -4.02 7.03 -16.14
CA VAL A 90 -4.59 8.26 -16.72
C VAL A 90 -3.47 9.20 -17.17
N VAL A 91 -3.58 9.72 -18.39
CA VAL A 91 -2.60 10.66 -18.95
C VAL A 91 -2.72 12.01 -18.25
N GLY A 92 -1.57 12.64 -17.97
CA GLY A 92 -1.51 13.88 -17.20
C GLY A 92 -1.57 13.68 -15.68
N PHE A 93 -1.87 12.46 -15.19
CA PHE A 93 -1.77 12.11 -13.78
C PHE A 93 -1.57 10.59 -13.60
N GLU A 94 -0.33 10.14 -13.77
CA GLU A 94 0.02 8.71 -13.85
C GLU A 94 -0.12 7.95 -12.52
N ASP A 95 -0.30 8.67 -11.41
CA ASP A 95 -0.62 8.08 -10.10
C ASP A 95 -2.03 7.49 -10.05
N ILE A 96 -2.87 7.78 -11.06
CA ILE A 96 -4.20 7.21 -11.24
C ILE A 96 -4.11 5.97 -12.12
N SER A 97 -4.36 4.81 -11.52
CA SER A 97 -4.47 3.52 -12.21
C SER A 97 -5.92 3.11 -12.41
N LEU A 98 -6.20 2.54 -13.58
CA LEU A 98 -7.49 1.96 -13.94
C LEU A 98 -7.37 0.44 -13.99
N TYR A 99 -8.34 -0.22 -13.36
CA TYR A 99 -8.46 -1.66 -13.28
C TYR A 99 -9.79 -2.08 -13.88
N LEU A 100 -9.80 -3.21 -14.59
CA LEU A 100 -11.03 -3.89 -14.97
C LEU A 100 -11.20 -5.09 -14.04
N LEU A 101 -12.31 -5.11 -13.30
CA LEU A 101 -12.69 -6.18 -12.39
C LEU A 101 -13.65 -7.12 -13.11
N PHE A 102 -13.47 -8.44 -12.92
CA PHE A 102 -14.27 -9.48 -13.56
C PHE A 102 -14.95 -10.38 -12.51
N PRO A 103 -16.12 -9.98 -11.96
CA PRO A 103 -16.81 -10.72 -10.91
C PRO A 103 -17.16 -12.17 -11.28
N ASN A 104 -17.49 -12.42 -12.55
CA ASN A 104 -17.92 -13.72 -13.06
C ASN A 104 -16.75 -14.66 -13.42
N LEU A 105 -15.50 -14.23 -13.23
CA LEU A 105 -14.30 -15.08 -13.38
C LEU A 105 -13.76 -15.57 -12.04
N TYR A 106 -14.43 -15.24 -10.93
CA TYR A 106 -14.00 -15.67 -9.60
C TYR A 106 -14.02 -17.19 -9.50
N ARG A 107 -12.99 -17.75 -8.86
CA ARG A 107 -12.81 -19.18 -8.66
C ARG A 107 -12.34 -19.41 -7.24
N GLU A 108 -13.04 -20.26 -6.50
CA GLU A 108 -12.77 -20.48 -5.08
C GLU A 108 -11.40 -21.13 -4.85
N GLU A 109 -10.96 -21.99 -5.77
CA GLU A 109 -9.66 -22.65 -5.71
C GLU A 109 -8.48 -21.73 -6.03
N GLN A 110 -8.74 -20.54 -6.59
CA GLN A 110 -7.69 -19.63 -7.03
C GLN A 110 -7.20 -18.74 -5.89
N THR A 111 -5.91 -18.86 -5.55
CA THR A 111 -5.29 -18.12 -4.44
C THR A 111 -4.84 -16.70 -4.78
N CYS A 112 -4.88 -16.31 -6.05
CA CYS A 112 -4.51 -14.97 -6.50
C CYS A 112 -5.60 -14.36 -7.39
N SER A 113 -5.67 -13.04 -7.47
CA SER A 113 -6.63 -12.30 -8.28
C SER A 113 -6.23 -12.13 -9.75
N LYS A 114 -5.17 -12.82 -10.20
CA LYS A 114 -4.70 -12.72 -11.58
C LYS A 114 -5.61 -13.51 -12.52
N LEU A 115 -5.89 -12.95 -13.69
CA LEU A 115 -6.53 -13.71 -14.76
C LEU A 115 -5.63 -14.86 -15.22
N ARG A 116 -6.22 -16.03 -15.48
CA ARG A 116 -5.54 -17.14 -16.16
C ARG A 116 -5.13 -16.71 -17.58
N ASP A 117 -4.08 -17.31 -18.13
CA ASP A 117 -3.60 -16.98 -19.48
C ASP A 117 -4.70 -17.14 -20.54
N GLU A 118 -5.54 -18.18 -20.39
CA GLU A 118 -6.68 -18.45 -21.27
C GLU A 118 -7.75 -17.35 -21.20
N ASP A 119 -8.16 -16.94 -19.99
CA ASP A 119 -9.15 -15.88 -19.79
C ASP A 119 -8.62 -14.55 -20.34
N PHE A 120 -7.35 -14.23 -20.06
CA PHE A 120 -6.76 -12.97 -20.50
C PHE A 120 -6.55 -12.93 -22.02
N ARG A 121 -6.14 -14.05 -22.65
CA ARG A 121 -6.08 -14.15 -24.12
C ARG A 121 -7.46 -13.93 -24.73
N LEU A 122 -8.49 -14.59 -24.21
CA LEU A 122 -9.86 -14.47 -24.72
C LEU A 122 -10.41 -13.04 -24.54
N TRP A 123 -10.14 -12.41 -23.40
CA TRP A 123 -10.47 -11.01 -23.14
C TRP A 123 -9.80 -10.07 -24.17
N MET A 124 -8.49 -10.23 -24.37
CA MET A 124 -7.72 -9.38 -25.27
C MET A 124 -8.15 -9.53 -26.72
N ASP A 125 -8.16 -10.76 -27.24
CA ASP A 125 -8.36 -11.05 -28.66
C ASP A 125 -9.84 -11.02 -29.06
N GLY A 126 -10.74 -11.43 -28.15
CA GLY A 126 -12.18 -11.50 -28.41
C GLY A 126 -12.93 -10.19 -28.15
N ILE A 127 -12.45 -9.37 -27.20
CA ILE A 127 -13.24 -8.24 -26.67
C ILE A 127 -12.48 -6.92 -26.78
N LEU A 128 -11.35 -6.79 -26.08
CA LEU A 128 -10.72 -5.49 -25.89
C LEU A 128 -10.07 -4.96 -27.17
N LEU A 129 -9.24 -5.75 -27.85
CA LEU A 129 -8.59 -5.34 -29.09
C LEU A 129 -9.63 -5.05 -30.19
N PRO A 130 -10.63 -5.92 -30.45
CA PRO A 130 -11.69 -5.60 -31.39
C PRO A 130 -12.43 -4.29 -31.06
N ALA A 131 -12.73 -4.03 -29.78
CA ALA A 131 -13.38 -2.78 -29.37
C ALA A 131 -12.49 -1.55 -29.63
N ILE A 132 -11.20 -1.63 -29.33
CA ILE A 132 -10.22 -0.57 -29.63
C ILE A 132 -10.11 -0.34 -31.15
N TYR A 133 -9.89 -1.40 -31.93
CA TYR A 133 -9.68 -1.32 -33.38
C TYR A 133 -10.91 -0.81 -34.14
N GLN A 134 -12.11 -1.03 -33.61
CA GLN A 134 -13.35 -0.50 -34.19
C GLN A 134 -13.52 1.01 -33.94
N CYS A 135 -13.00 1.53 -32.83
CA CYS A 135 -13.25 2.92 -32.43
C CYS A 135 -12.15 3.90 -32.88
N TYR A 136 -10.94 3.41 -33.13
CA TYR A 136 -9.82 4.26 -33.56
C TYR A 136 -9.49 4.08 -35.04
N SER A 137 -8.95 5.15 -35.66
CA SER A 137 -8.56 5.10 -37.07
C SER A 137 -7.34 4.21 -37.31
N ALA A 138 -7.19 3.73 -38.55
CA ALA A 138 -6.03 2.93 -38.99
C ALA A 138 -4.68 3.58 -38.64
N ALA A 139 -4.61 4.92 -38.69
CA ALA A 139 -3.41 5.68 -38.34
C ALA A 139 -3.01 5.56 -36.86
N HIS A 140 -3.97 5.34 -35.96
CA HIS A 140 -3.70 5.08 -34.55
C HIS A 140 -3.36 3.61 -34.33
N VAL A 141 -4.24 2.71 -34.78
CA VAL A 141 -4.18 1.27 -34.42
C VAL A 141 -3.05 0.52 -35.10
N GLN A 142 -2.42 1.07 -36.15
CA GLN A 142 -1.19 0.52 -36.72
C GLN A 142 -0.03 0.43 -35.70
N HIS A 143 -0.10 1.24 -34.63
CA HIS A 143 0.90 1.24 -33.56
C HIS A 143 0.53 0.33 -32.38
N TYR A 144 -0.66 -0.29 -32.39
CA TYR A 144 -1.12 -1.16 -31.32
C TYR A 144 -0.81 -2.63 -31.64
N PRO A 145 -0.68 -3.48 -30.62
CA PRO A 145 -0.56 -4.90 -30.85
C PRO A 145 -1.85 -5.46 -31.45
N SER A 146 -1.70 -6.41 -32.36
CA SER A 146 -2.81 -7.07 -33.07
C SER A 146 -3.40 -8.27 -32.32
N SER A 147 -2.73 -8.75 -31.26
CA SER A 147 -3.21 -9.86 -30.42
C SER A 147 -2.53 -9.87 -29.05
N TYR A 148 -3.05 -10.70 -28.15
CA TYR A 148 -2.42 -11.07 -26.88
C TYR A 148 -1.00 -11.59 -27.09
N ASP A 149 -0.81 -12.55 -27.99
CA ASP A 149 0.50 -13.16 -28.22
C ASP A 149 1.48 -12.13 -28.81
N HIS A 150 1.05 -11.27 -29.74
CA HIS A 150 1.87 -10.16 -30.25
C HIS A 150 2.32 -9.23 -29.10
N SER A 151 1.40 -8.85 -28.20
CA SER A 151 1.73 -8.04 -27.03
C SER A 151 2.77 -8.72 -26.12
N ARG A 152 2.58 -10.02 -25.85
CA ARG A 152 3.44 -10.81 -24.96
C ARG A 152 4.86 -10.98 -25.53
N TYR A 153 4.98 -11.31 -26.82
CA TYR A 153 6.29 -11.50 -27.46
C TYR A 153 7.05 -10.18 -27.63
N ASN A 154 6.35 -9.07 -27.94
CA ASN A 154 7.00 -7.75 -27.96
C ASN A 154 7.55 -7.37 -26.58
N ALA A 155 6.80 -7.66 -25.50
CA ALA A 155 7.24 -7.35 -24.15
C ALA A 155 8.49 -8.16 -23.75
N THR A 156 8.68 -9.39 -24.25
CA THR A 156 9.85 -10.21 -23.91
C THR A 156 11.02 -10.06 -24.88
N ALA A 157 10.83 -9.41 -26.03
CA ALA A 157 11.82 -9.29 -27.10
C ALA A 157 13.20 -8.87 -26.60
N ARG A 158 13.31 -7.75 -25.86
CA ARG A 158 14.61 -7.32 -25.29
C ARG A 158 15.22 -8.33 -24.32
N GLY A 159 14.39 -9.05 -23.55
CA GLY A 159 14.88 -10.01 -22.58
C GLY A 159 15.33 -11.34 -23.19
N VAL A 160 14.82 -11.69 -24.37
CA VAL A 160 15.04 -12.99 -25.04
C VAL A 160 15.96 -12.87 -26.24
N GLU A 161 15.68 -11.93 -27.15
CA GLU A 161 16.36 -11.81 -28.44
C GLU A 161 17.79 -11.28 -28.29
N THR A 162 18.09 -10.54 -27.22
CA THR A 162 19.44 -10.01 -26.94
C THR A 162 20.28 -10.91 -26.03
N LEU A 163 19.82 -12.14 -25.72
CA LEU A 163 20.59 -13.07 -24.88
C LEU A 163 21.79 -13.62 -25.67
N SER A 164 23.00 -13.45 -25.13
CA SER A 164 24.23 -13.96 -25.74
C SER A 164 24.88 -15.12 -24.97
N GLN A 165 24.57 -15.31 -23.68
CA GLN A 165 25.35 -16.24 -22.81
C GLN A 165 24.57 -17.02 -21.75
N ARG A 166 23.35 -16.63 -21.33
CA ARG A 166 22.57 -17.35 -20.29
C ARG A 166 21.09 -17.42 -20.61
N VAL A 167 20.51 -18.61 -20.46
CA VAL A 167 19.06 -18.83 -20.51
C VAL A 167 18.51 -18.64 -19.09
N HIS A 168 17.84 -17.52 -18.83
CA HIS A 168 17.03 -17.38 -17.62
C HIS A 168 15.71 -18.13 -17.84
N PRO A 169 15.19 -18.90 -16.85
CA PRO A 169 13.95 -19.66 -17.01
C PRO A 169 12.70 -18.76 -17.17
N VAL A 170 12.81 -17.47 -16.83
CA VAL A 170 11.76 -16.46 -17.04
C VAL A 170 12.40 -15.26 -17.75
N ALA A 171 11.90 -14.94 -18.94
CA ALA A 171 12.31 -13.75 -19.67
C ALA A 171 11.86 -12.49 -18.92
N ARG A 172 12.74 -11.49 -18.82
CA ARG A 172 12.37 -10.19 -18.25
C ARG A 172 11.44 -9.47 -19.22
N GLU A 173 10.18 -9.26 -18.82
CA GLU A 173 9.21 -8.48 -19.59
C GLU A 173 9.49 -6.98 -19.47
N GLN A 174 9.49 -6.29 -20.61
CA GLN A 174 9.43 -4.84 -20.71
C GLN A 174 7.99 -4.36 -20.54
N GLN A 175 7.82 -3.25 -19.84
CA GLN A 175 6.53 -2.56 -19.76
C GLN A 175 6.32 -1.74 -21.02
N LEU A 176 5.70 -2.34 -22.03
CA LEU A 176 5.22 -1.63 -23.21
C LEU A 176 3.84 -1.05 -22.92
N VAL A 177 3.67 0.25 -23.15
CA VAL A 177 2.41 0.96 -22.93
C VAL A 177 2.05 1.76 -24.19
N TYR A 178 0.76 1.84 -24.49
CA TYR A 178 0.23 2.49 -25.68
C TYR A 178 -0.75 3.58 -25.28
N PHE A 179 -0.71 4.73 -25.96
CA PHE A 179 -1.63 5.82 -25.69
C PHE A 179 -2.98 5.56 -26.37
N LEU A 180 -4.06 5.57 -25.59
CA LEU A 180 -5.43 5.59 -26.05
C LEU A 180 -5.97 7.03 -25.97
N PRO A 181 -6.21 7.70 -27.11
CA PRO A 181 -6.75 9.06 -27.16
C PRO A 181 -8.14 9.18 -26.50
N PRO A 182 -8.46 10.31 -25.82
CA PRO A 182 -9.70 10.44 -25.06
C PRO A 182 -10.98 10.41 -25.92
N GLU A 183 -10.90 10.79 -27.20
CA GLU A 183 -12.05 11.08 -28.06
C GLU A 183 -12.95 9.87 -28.29
N ALA A 184 -12.39 8.65 -28.25
CA ALA A 184 -13.12 7.43 -28.51
C ALA A 184 -13.27 6.53 -27.27
N LEU A 185 -12.81 6.95 -26.08
CA LEU A 185 -12.87 6.12 -24.87
C LEU A 185 -14.31 5.73 -24.48
N ALA A 186 -15.26 6.65 -24.67
CA ALA A 186 -16.68 6.41 -24.44
C ALA A 186 -17.21 5.25 -25.31
N ASP A 187 -16.85 5.28 -26.59
CA ASP A 187 -17.28 4.28 -27.57
C ASP A 187 -16.55 2.95 -27.37
N VAL A 188 -15.26 2.97 -27.00
CA VAL A 188 -14.51 1.76 -26.65
C VAL A 188 -15.19 1.02 -25.50
N TRP A 189 -15.56 1.74 -24.43
CA TRP A 189 -16.25 1.12 -23.30
C TRP A 189 -17.63 0.57 -23.69
N THR A 190 -18.39 1.33 -24.49
CA THR A 190 -19.69 0.87 -25.01
C THR A 190 -19.55 -0.40 -25.84
N ASN A 191 -18.53 -0.47 -26.70
CA ASN A 191 -18.23 -1.64 -27.52
C ASN A 191 -17.78 -2.86 -26.70
N ILE A 192 -17.04 -2.64 -25.60
CA ILE A 192 -16.73 -3.69 -24.62
C ILE A 192 -18.03 -4.25 -24.02
N LEU A 193 -18.92 -3.38 -23.55
CA LEU A 193 -20.18 -3.79 -22.91
C LEU A 193 -21.12 -4.54 -23.87
N VAL A 194 -21.11 -4.23 -25.18
CA VAL A 194 -21.84 -5.01 -26.19
C VAL A 194 -21.22 -6.39 -26.36
N ARG A 195 -19.88 -6.46 -26.53
CA ARG A 195 -19.18 -7.72 -26.82
C ARG A 195 -19.26 -8.73 -25.67
N VAL A 196 -19.22 -8.30 -24.40
CA VAL A 196 -19.37 -9.23 -23.26
C VAL A 196 -20.73 -9.93 -23.23
N GLN A 197 -21.73 -9.46 -23.99
CA GLN A 197 -23.03 -10.11 -24.12
C GLN A 197 -23.06 -11.20 -25.21
N GLU A 198 -22.06 -11.24 -26.10
CA GLU A 198 -22.02 -12.20 -27.20
C GLU A 198 -21.79 -13.64 -26.71
N PRO A 199 -22.26 -14.65 -27.45
CA PRO A 199 -21.98 -16.04 -27.14
C PRO A 199 -20.46 -16.30 -27.08
N GLY A 200 -19.98 -16.90 -25.99
CA GLY A 200 -18.56 -17.19 -25.76
C GLY A 200 -17.84 -16.18 -24.84
N PHE A 201 -18.47 -15.05 -24.52
CA PHE A 201 -17.89 -14.00 -23.66
C PHE A 201 -18.67 -13.71 -22.38
N ARG A 202 -19.72 -14.49 -22.07
CA ARG A 202 -20.61 -14.24 -20.93
C ARG A 202 -19.89 -14.23 -19.57
N GLN A 203 -18.77 -14.94 -19.45
CA GLN A 203 -17.92 -14.93 -18.26
C GLN A 203 -17.28 -13.56 -17.96
N PHE A 204 -17.31 -12.62 -18.92
CA PHE A 204 -16.88 -11.23 -18.75
C PHE A 204 -18.04 -10.25 -18.53
N GLN A 205 -19.28 -10.74 -18.42
CA GLN A 205 -20.41 -9.89 -18.02
C GLN A 205 -20.14 -9.24 -16.66
N ASP A 206 -20.78 -8.10 -16.41
CA ASP A 206 -20.62 -7.29 -15.19
C ASP A 206 -19.18 -6.77 -14.96
N VAL A 207 -18.37 -6.73 -16.02
CA VAL A 207 -17.05 -6.09 -15.97
C VAL A 207 -17.20 -4.65 -15.47
N THR A 208 -16.42 -4.32 -14.44
CA THR A 208 -16.52 -3.04 -13.73
C THR A 208 -15.19 -2.32 -13.77
N ILE A 209 -15.21 -1.00 -13.99
CA ILE A 209 -14.02 -0.16 -13.90
C ILE A 209 -13.78 0.19 -12.43
N PHE A 210 -12.56 -0.02 -11.97
CA PHE A 210 -12.10 0.48 -10.68
C PHE A 210 -10.94 1.45 -10.89
N LEU A 211 -11.06 2.64 -10.31
CA LEU A 211 -10.05 3.68 -10.35
C LEU A 211 -9.39 3.79 -8.98
N GLN A 212 -8.06 3.80 -8.98
CA GLN A 212 -7.27 4.04 -7.78
C GLN A 212 -6.19 5.08 -8.07
N ALA A 213 -6.27 6.20 -7.37
CA ALA A 213 -5.19 7.16 -7.25
C ALA A 213 -4.45 6.91 -5.93
N LYS A 214 -3.12 6.76 -5.98
CA LYS A 214 -2.26 6.53 -4.80
C LYS A 214 -1.05 7.44 -4.80
N ASN A 215 -0.35 7.51 -3.68
CA ASN A 215 0.86 8.33 -3.51
C ASN A 215 0.59 9.84 -3.61
N LEU A 216 -0.63 10.28 -3.28
CA LEU A 216 -1.01 11.68 -3.38
C LEU A 216 -0.60 12.50 -2.15
N LYS A 217 -0.22 11.84 -1.06
CA LYS A 217 0.11 12.46 0.25
C LYS A 217 0.98 13.69 0.18
N VAL A 218 2.11 13.64 -0.53
CA VAL A 218 3.04 14.79 -0.60
C VAL A 218 2.56 15.81 -1.64
N LEU A 219 1.93 15.33 -2.72
CA LEU A 219 1.44 16.16 -3.81
C LEU A 219 0.33 17.11 -3.34
N THR A 220 -0.61 16.62 -2.53
CA THR A 220 -1.79 17.37 -2.07
C THR A 220 -1.57 18.08 -0.73
N LYS A 221 -0.43 17.83 -0.06
CA LYS A 221 -0.15 18.34 1.30
C LYS A 221 -0.14 19.86 1.39
N ASP A 222 -0.84 20.40 2.38
CA ASP A 222 -0.77 21.82 2.72
C ASP A 222 -1.03 22.10 4.21
N VAL A 223 -0.69 23.30 4.66
CA VAL A 223 -0.78 23.76 6.07
C VAL A 223 -2.18 24.22 6.50
N THR A 224 -3.10 24.33 5.54
CA THR A 224 -4.50 24.69 5.76
C THR A 224 -5.38 23.76 4.97
N TRP A 225 -6.57 23.45 5.49
CA TRP A 225 -7.55 22.60 4.82
C TRP A 225 -7.95 23.14 3.44
N GLU A 226 -8.21 24.45 3.32
CA GLU A 226 -8.62 25.07 2.05
C GLU A 226 -7.58 24.91 0.95
N LYS A 227 -6.30 25.15 1.25
CA LYS A 227 -5.22 24.97 0.26
C LYS A 227 -5.05 23.52 -0.14
N MET A 228 -5.19 22.58 0.80
CA MET A 228 -5.18 21.14 0.50
C MET A 228 -6.30 20.78 -0.48
N VAL A 229 -7.56 21.16 -0.17
CA VAL A 229 -8.72 20.87 -1.03
C VAL A 229 -8.55 21.51 -2.40
N SER A 230 -8.20 22.79 -2.45
CA SER A 230 -7.99 23.54 -3.70
C SER A 230 -6.86 22.95 -4.55
N ARG A 231 -5.79 22.45 -3.91
CA ARG A 231 -4.68 21.80 -4.61
C ARG A 231 -5.11 20.45 -5.18
N PHE A 232 -5.76 19.62 -4.37
CA PHE A 232 -6.30 18.33 -4.81
C PHE A 232 -7.26 18.50 -6.01
N GLN A 233 -8.25 19.39 -5.89
CA GLN A 233 -9.25 19.64 -6.94
C GLN A 233 -8.62 20.10 -8.26
N ARG A 234 -7.57 20.94 -8.22
CA ARG A 234 -6.86 21.36 -9.44
C ARG A 234 -6.25 20.18 -10.20
N TYR A 235 -5.62 19.25 -9.50
CA TYR A 235 -5.09 18.04 -10.15
C TYR A 235 -6.22 17.15 -10.65
N TRP A 236 -7.19 16.87 -9.79
CA TRP A 236 -8.30 15.95 -10.08
C TRP A 236 -9.15 16.41 -11.28
N ALA A 237 -9.66 17.64 -11.25
CA ALA A 237 -10.54 18.17 -12.30
C ALA A 237 -9.85 18.32 -13.66
N SER A 238 -8.51 18.41 -13.69
CA SER A 238 -7.73 18.53 -14.92
C SER A 238 -7.64 17.23 -15.73
N VAL A 239 -7.88 16.07 -15.09
CA VAL A 239 -7.72 14.75 -15.72
C VAL A 239 -8.92 13.83 -15.56
N ILE A 240 -9.78 14.05 -14.56
CA ILE A 240 -10.97 13.23 -14.30
C ILE A 240 -12.23 13.95 -14.75
N ASP A 241 -13.08 13.26 -15.51
CA ASP A 241 -14.45 13.65 -15.77
C ASP A 241 -15.41 13.00 -14.76
N GLU A 242 -15.85 13.80 -13.80
CA GLU A 242 -16.75 13.37 -12.73
C GLU A 242 -18.16 13.01 -13.24
N CYS A 243 -18.53 13.39 -14.48
CA CYS A 243 -19.79 12.91 -15.07
C CYS A 243 -19.81 11.39 -15.26
N HIS A 244 -18.64 10.76 -15.32
CA HIS A 244 -18.46 9.31 -15.44
C HIS A 244 -18.12 8.63 -14.11
N THR A 245 -18.06 9.35 -12.98
CA THR A 245 -17.90 8.72 -11.66
C THR A 245 -19.25 8.34 -11.07
N THR A 246 -19.33 7.17 -10.43
CA THR A 246 -20.51 6.78 -9.64
C THR A 246 -20.52 7.47 -8.28
N THR A 247 -21.55 7.23 -7.46
CA THR A 247 -21.61 7.72 -6.07
C THR A 247 -20.63 7.04 -5.13
N ASP A 248 -19.99 5.94 -5.55
CA ASP A 248 -19.02 5.19 -4.75
C ASP A 248 -17.61 5.75 -4.96
N VAL A 249 -17.39 6.96 -4.44
CA VAL A 249 -16.09 7.63 -4.38
C VAL A 249 -15.62 7.75 -2.93
N TYR A 250 -14.36 7.43 -2.68
CA TYR A 250 -13.76 7.40 -1.36
C TYR A 250 -12.40 8.09 -1.37
N PHE A 251 -12.12 8.83 -0.31
CA PHE A 251 -10.87 9.57 -0.09
C PHE A 251 -10.17 9.06 1.17
N ASP A 252 -8.87 8.85 1.09
CA ASP A 252 -8.02 8.73 2.29
C ASP A 252 -7.54 10.13 2.67
N VAL A 253 -8.20 10.74 3.65
CA VAL A 253 -7.87 12.08 4.14
C VAL A 253 -6.86 11.96 5.27
N GLY A 254 -5.69 12.58 5.08
CA GLY A 254 -4.62 12.64 6.05
C GLY A 254 -4.60 13.95 6.84
N LYS A 255 -4.34 13.83 8.13
CA LYS A 255 -3.85 14.92 8.99
C LYS A 255 -2.50 14.47 9.56
N GLU A 256 -1.49 15.32 9.46
CA GLU A 256 -0.17 15.06 10.00
C GLU A 256 0.24 16.17 10.95
N THR A 257 0.56 15.79 12.18
CA THR A 257 1.08 16.68 13.22
C THR A 257 2.58 16.46 13.30
N CYS A 258 3.37 17.46 12.95
CA CYS A 258 4.81 17.34 12.79
C CYS A 258 5.55 18.45 13.56
N PRO A 259 6.71 18.16 14.18
CA PRO A 259 7.54 19.20 14.79
C PRO A 259 7.93 20.28 13.77
N GLN A 260 7.95 21.53 14.19
CA GLN A 260 8.22 22.65 13.28
C GLN A 260 9.70 22.88 13.00
N GLN A 261 10.61 22.21 13.73
CA GLN A 261 12.03 22.31 13.47
C GLN A 261 12.38 21.71 12.10
N ALA A 262 13.23 22.42 11.37
CA ALA A 262 13.69 21.99 10.06
C ALA A 262 14.48 20.68 10.15
N SER A 263 14.10 19.71 9.32
CA SER A 263 14.88 18.50 9.11
C SER A 263 16.15 18.80 8.32
N GLN A 264 17.24 18.08 8.61
CA GLN A 264 18.50 18.17 7.90
C GLN A 264 18.97 16.77 7.47
N VAL A 265 19.80 16.73 6.43
CA VAL A 265 20.50 15.51 6.02
C VAL A 265 21.81 15.44 6.79
N VAL A 266 22.14 14.25 7.30
CA VAL A 266 23.43 14.03 7.97
C VAL A 266 24.58 14.29 6.97
N PRO A 267 25.57 15.14 7.31
CA PRO A 267 26.71 15.42 6.44
C PRO A 267 27.48 14.16 6.03
N TRP A 268 27.97 14.13 4.77
CA TRP A 268 28.75 13.00 4.25
C TRP A 268 29.97 12.66 5.12
N SER A 269 30.67 13.66 5.64
CA SER A 269 31.83 13.46 6.52
C SER A 269 31.48 12.65 7.78
N GLN A 270 30.32 12.91 8.39
CA GLN A 270 29.82 12.18 9.55
C GLN A 270 29.35 10.76 9.16
N LEU A 271 28.67 10.62 8.03
CA LEU A 271 28.26 9.31 7.50
C LEU A 271 29.47 8.41 7.21
N ALA A 272 30.52 8.97 6.59
CA ALA A 272 31.74 8.25 6.22
C ALA A 272 32.57 7.86 7.45
N ALA A 273 32.61 8.71 8.48
CA ALA A 273 33.30 8.43 9.73
C ALA A 273 32.56 7.41 10.61
N GLY A 274 31.28 7.13 10.35
CA GLY A 274 30.43 6.33 11.24
C GLY A 274 30.25 6.96 12.63
N ALA A 275 30.64 8.22 12.78
CA ALA A 275 30.65 8.99 14.01
C ALA A 275 29.62 10.12 13.87
N ILE A 276 28.60 10.09 14.71
CA ILE A 276 27.68 11.21 14.88
C ILE A 276 28.26 12.03 16.03
N GLU A 277 28.92 13.14 15.72
CA GLU A 277 29.30 14.13 16.72
C GLU A 277 28.04 14.67 17.42
N ASP A 278 28.17 15.08 18.69
CA ASP A 278 27.05 15.55 19.50
C ASP A 278 26.34 16.73 18.79
N PRO A 279 25.02 16.68 18.52
CA PRO A 279 24.37 17.67 17.67
C PRO A 279 24.32 19.05 18.33
N THR A 280 24.41 20.08 17.48
CA THR A 280 24.16 21.51 17.75
C THR A 280 22.80 21.77 18.42
N GLU A 281 22.64 23.00 18.95
CA GLU A 281 21.51 23.45 19.81
C GLU A 281 20.09 23.18 19.29
N LYS A 282 19.88 22.91 18.00
CA LYS A 282 18.56 22.57 17.42
C LYS A 282 18.51 21.09 17.01
N ARG A 283 17.93 20.25 17.87
CA ARG A 283 17.77 18.81 17.61
C ARG A 283 16.45 18.52 16.88
N ALA A 284 16.49 17.66 15.86
CA ALA A 284 15.29 17.15 15.22
C ALA A 284 14.46 16.32 16.21
N GLU A 285 13.15 16.33 16.04
CA GLU A 285 12.21 15.70 16.96
C GLU A 285 11.35 14.64 16.28
N THR A 286 11.01 13.58 17.03
CA THR A 286 10.07 12.56 16.61
C THR A 286 8.92 12.46 17.60
N LEU A 287 7.70 12.51 17.07
CA LEU A 287 6.48 12.34 17.84
C LEU A 287 6.00 10.89 17.80
N LEU A 288 5.56 10.37 18.95
CA LEU A 288 4.93 9.06 19.07
C LEU A 288 3.58 9.19 19.76
N TYR A 289 2.52 8.54 19.27
CA TYR A 289 1.21 8.60 19.91
C TYR A 289 1.24 8.04 21.34
N ARG A 290 0.54 8.70 22.26
CA ARG A 290 0.21 8.14 23.58
C ARG A 290 -0.88 7.09 23.42
N ARG A 291 -0.66 5.91 24.00
CA ARG A 291 -1.61 4.80 23.93
C ARG A 291 -2.98 5.16 24.51
N CYS A 292 -3.01 5.85 25.65
CA CYS A 292 -4.26 6.26 26.29
C CYS A 292 -5.13 7.15 25.39
N CYS A 293 -4.51 8.03 24.59
CA CYS A 293 -5.21 8.89 23.64
C CYS A 293 -5.81 8.09 22.48
N LEU A 294 -5.06 7.12 21.95
CA LEU A 294 -5.56 6.20 20.92
C LEU A 294 -6.70 5.33 21.43
N GLU A 295 -6.58 4.76 22.63
CA GLU A 295 -7.62 3.96 23.25
C GLU A 295 -8.88 4.78 23.54
N SER A 296 -8.73 6.02 24.03
CA SER A 296 -9.84 6.95 24.23
C SER A 296 -10.57 7.25 22.92
N TYR A 297 -9.83 7.52 21.83
CA TYR A 297 -10.42 7.68 20.51
C TYR A 297 -11.17 6.41 20.06
N GLY A 298 -10.56 5.23 20.22
CA GLY A 298 -11.19 3.94 19.91
C GLY A 298 -12.51 3.73 20.67
N LEU A 299 -12.55 4.07 21.96
CA LEU A 299 -13.75 4.00 22.80
C LEU A 299 -14.83 5.00 22.34
N GLN A 300 -14.46 6.23 22.02
CA GLN A 300 -15.40 7.22 21.46
C GLN A 300 -15.98 6.73 20.13
N VAL A 301 -15.15 6.14 19.27
CA VAL A 301 -15.61 5.48 18.04
C VAL A 301 -16.39 4.20 18.33
N SER A 302 -16.35 3.61 19.52
CA SER A 302 -17.16 2.42 19.86
C SER A 302 -18.50 2.76 20.51
N SER A 303 -18.61 3.93 21.13
CA SER A 303 -19.73 4.34 22.02
C SER A 303 -21.08 4.63 21.33
N GLY A 304 -21.33 4.08 20.14
CA GLY A 304 -22.67 4.02 19.56
C GLY A 304 -23.54 2.97 20.27
N SER A 305 -24.88 3.13 20.22
CA SER A 305 -25.88 2.28 20.89
C SER A 305 -25.54 0.78 20.93
N ALA A 306 -25.84 0.13 22.05
CA ALA A 306 -25.41 -1.21 22.50
C ALA A 306 -25.50 -2.42 21.52
N GLY A 307 -25.99 -2.24 20.29
CA GLY A 307 -25.94 -3.23 19.22
C GLY A 307 -24.76 -3.09 18.23
N ASP A 308 -23.98 -2.01 18.28
CA ASP A 308 -22.89 -1.71 17.30
C ASP A 308 -21.51 -2.25 17.71
N GLN A 309 -21.33 -2.69 18.96
CA GLN A 309 -20.02 -3.13 19.48
C GLN A 309 -19.49 -4.41 18.81
N GLU A 310 -20.35 -5.30 18.29
CA GLU A 310 -19.92 -6.61 17.78
C GLU A 310 -19.27 -6.59 16.38
N THR A 311 -19.22 -5.45 15.67
CA THR A 311 -18.78 -5.44 14.25
C THR A 311 -17.58 -4.55 13.91
N GLN A 312 -17.07 -3.75 14.86
CA GLN A 312 -15.91 -2.88 14.63
C GLN A 312 -14.61 -3.64 14.95
N LYS A 313 -13.67 -3.66 14.00
CA LYS A 313 -12.36 -4.28 14.22
C LYS A 313 -11.34 -3.21 14.60
N GLN A 314 -10.78 -3.31 15.80
CA GLN A 314 -9.73 -2.42 16.30
C GLN A 314 -8.47 -3.22 16.54
N VAL A 315 -7.32 -2.71 16.07
CA VAL A 315 -6.03 -3.36 16.30
C VAL A 315 -5.00 -2.32 16.72
N PHE A 316 -4.43 -2.52 17.90
CA PHE A 316 -3.32 -1.71 18.41
C PHE A 316 -1.98 -2.40 18.11
N TYR A 317 -1.01 -1.63 17.65
CA TYR A 317 0.33 -2.08 17.31
C TYR A 317 1.34 -1.33 18.20
N PRO A 318 1.96 -1.98 19.20
CA PRO A 318 2.94 -1.33 20.07
C PRO A 318 4.19 -0.92 19.28
N PHE A 319 4.76 0.24 19.59
CA PHE A 319 5.97 0.73 18.92
C PHE A 319 7.21 0.15 19.59
N SER A 320 7.99 -0.68 18.88
CA SER A 320 9.31 -1.17 19.32
C SER A 320 9.36 -1.67 20.78
N MET A 321 8.37 -2.47 21.19
CA MET A 321 8.22 -3.03 22.54
C MET A 321 8.01 -2.01 23.66
N LEU A 322 7.60 -0.78 23.33
CA LEU A 322 7.16 0.21 24.31
C LEU A 322 5.66 0.03 24.59
N ARG A 323 5.30 0.01 25.88
CA ARG A 323 3.94 -0.34 26.33
C ARG A 323 2.91 0.74 26.03
N ASP A 324 3.28 2.00 26.26
CA ASP A 324 2.34 3.13 26.33
C ASP A 324 2.37 3.99 25.05
N THR A 325 2.92 3.45 23.96
CA THR A 325 2.92 4.11 22.65
C THR A 325 2.79 3.11 21.50
N GLY A 326 2.22 3.55 20.38
CA GLY A 326 1.96 2.67 19.25
C GLY A 326 1.19 3.30 18.12
N SER A 327 0.57 2.43 17.34
CA SER A 327 -0.33 2.76 16.23
C SER A 327 -1.69 2.10 16.49
N LEU A 328 -2.76 2.68 15.97
CA LEU A 328 -4.12 2.12 16.07
C LEU A 328 -4.75 2.07 14.69
N THR A 329 -5.41 0.96 14.38
CA THR A 329 -6.28 0.85 13.21
C THR A 329 -7.70 0.54 13.64
N ILE A 330 -8.66 1.15 12.96
CA ILE A 330 -10.08 0.99 13.21
C ILE A 330 -10.79 0.76 11.89
N GLU A 331 -11.37 -0.41 11.71
CA GLU A 331 -12.28 -0.70 10.63
C GLU A 331 -13.72 -0.65 11.15
N THR A 332 -14.51 0.26 10.58
CA THR A 332 -15.91 0.43 10.96
C THR A 332 -16.74 -0.79 10.54
N GLY A 333 -17.63 -1.22 11.42
CA GLY A 333 -18.49 -2.36 11.16
C GLY A 333 -19.41 -2.14 9.97
N LYS A 334 -19.66 -3.20 9.19
CA LYS A 334 -20.45 -3.17 7.94
C LYS A 334 -21.85 -2.56 8.11
N ARG A 335 -22.43 -2.68 9.30
CA ARG A 335 -23.78 -2.19 9.65
C ARG A 335 -23.77 -0.96 10.56
N SER A 336 -22.59 -0.46 10.92
CA SER A 336 -22.46 0.66 11.87
C SER A 336 -22.99 1.97 11.27
N LEU A 337 -23.55 2.83 12.12
CA LEU A 337 -24.01 4.16 11.73
C LEU A 337 -22.90 5.00 11.10
N ARG A 338 -21.65 4.85 11.57
CA ARG A 338 -20.49 5.57 11.01
C ARG A 338 -20.18 5.13 9.59
N ARG A 339 -20.28 3.83 9.31
CA ARG A 339 -20.10 3.31 7.94
C ARG A 339 -21.22 3.75 7.02
N ALA A 340 -22.46 3.78 7.50
CA ALA A 340 -23.59 4.36 6.77
C ALA A 340 -23.39 5.87 6.50
N ALA A 341 -22.79 6.59 7.46
CA ALA A 341 -22.42 8.01 7.32
C ALA A 341 -21.16 8.24 6.47
N GLY A 342 -20.47 7.19 6.02
CA GLY A 342 -19.36 7.29 5.08
C GLY A 342 -17.95 7.14 5.67
N LEU A 343 -17.77 6.90 6.98
CA LEU A 343 -16.44 6.60 7.55
C LEU A 343 -16.19 5.09 7.48
N LEU A 344 -15.18 4.65 6.72
CA LEU A 344 -14.91 3.23 6.48
C LEU A 344 -13.76 2.70 7.33
N TYR A 345 -12.65 3.44 7.37
CA TYR A 345 -11.42 3.00 8.01
C TYR A 345 -10.68 4.20 8.62
N SER A 346 -9.95 3.98 9.71
CA SER A 346 -9.08 4.99 10.32
C SER A 346 -7.75 4.37 10.75
N GLN A 347 -6.67 5.08 10.50
CA GLN A 347 -5.31 4.68 10.86
C GLN A 347 -4.60 5.80 11.62
N PHE A 348 -3.96 5.45 12.72
CA PHE A 348 -3.11 6.34 13.52
C PHE A 348 -1.74 5.72 13.63
N TYR A 349 -0.69 6.41 13.20
CA TYR A 349 0.67 5.89 13.29
C TYR A 349 1.72 7.01 13.39
N PRO A 350 2.86 6.75 14.05
CA PRO A 350 4.04 7.60 13.93
C PRO A 350 4.64 7.56 12.52
N SER A 351 4.93 8.72 11.93
CA SER A 351 5.53 8.83 10.59
C SER A 351 6.98 8.34 10.53
N VAL A 352 7.62 8.09 11.68
CA VAL A 352 8.95 7.44 11.74
C VAL A 352 8.95 6.04 11.09
N LYS A 353 7.77 5.43 10.86
CA LYS A 353 7.66 4.19 10.06
C LYS A 353 8.28 4.31 8.67
N GLU A 354 8.31 5.51 8.09
CA GLU A 354 8.87 5.79 6.76
C GLU A 354 10.40 5.56 6.69
N VAL A 355 11.08 5.48 7.85
CA VAL A 355 12.48 5.01 7.90
C VAL A 355 12.58 3.55 7.44
N PHE A 356 11.54 2.75 7.65
CA PHE A 356 11.56 1.31 7.46
C PHE A 356 10.66 0.81 6.32
N ALA A 357 9.59 1.54 5.98
CA ALA A 357 8.68 1.17 4.92
C ALA A 357 9.28 1.47 3.54
N ALA A 358 9.40 0.46 2.67
CA ALA A 358 9.83 0.63 1.28
C ALA A 358 8.84 -0.07 0.35
N GLY A 359 7.90 0.69 -0.24
CA GLY A 359 6.88 0.12 -1.14
C GLY A 359 6.06 -0.99 -0.49
N ASN A 360 5.61 -0.78 0.75
CA ASN A 360 4.93 -1.75 1.62
C ASN A 360 5.80 -2.93 2.11
N VAL A 361 7.10 -2.96 1.80
CA VAL A 361 8.02 -3.95 2.36
C VAL A 361 8.60 -3.43 3.67
N TYR A 362 8.30 -4.12 4.77
CA TYR A 362 8.83 -3.83 6.10
C TYR A 362 10.05 -4.72 6.40
N PRO A 363 10.93 -4.33 7.36
CA PRO A 363 12.05 -5.16 7.75
C PRO A 363 11.60 -6.55 8.23
N PHE A 364 12.34 -7.58 7.81
CA PHE A 364 12.20 -8.96 8.29
C PHE A 364 10.83 -9.63 8.04
N THR A 365 9.98 -9.09 7.17
CA THR A 365 8.67 -9.70 6.84
C THR A 365 8.75 -10.92 5.92
N ASN A 366 9.94 -11.30 5.45
CA ASN A 366 10.11 -12.52 4.65
C ASN A 366 10.10 -13.74 5.56
N ALA A 367 8.92 -14.33 5.76
CA ALA A 367 8.75 -15.54 6.59
C ALA A 367 9.64 -16.71 6.15
N ALA A 368 10.09 -16.76 4.89
CA ALA A 368 11.01 -17.81 4.45
C ALA A 368 12.39 -17.75 5.16
N ILE A 369 12.76 -16.60 5.76
CA ILE A 369 13.98 -16.47 6.58
C ILE A 369 13.93 -17.43 7.78
N GLU A 370 12.74 -17.75 8.30
CA GLU A 370 12.55 -18.74 9.38
C GLU A 370 13.13 -20.11 9.03
N THR A 371 13.18 -20.47 7.74
CA THR A 371 13.78 -21.75 7.32
C THR A 371 15.28 -21.83 7.57
N LEU A 372 15.97 -20.69 7.80
CA LEU A 372 17.35 -20.69 8.26
C LEU A 372 17.51 -21.30 9.65
N ALA A 373 16.45 -21.28 10.48
CA ALA A 373 16.44 -21.92 11.79
C ALA A 373 16.36 -23.45 11.71
N LEU A 374 16.02 -24.04 10.55
CA LEU A 374 15.80 -25.47 10.42
C LEU A 374 17.09 -26.25 10.14
N ASP A 375 17.13 -27.49 10.64
CA ASP A 375 18.20 -28.44 10.35
C ASP A 375 18.39 -28.66 8.83
N LYS A 376 19.65 -28.77 8.40
CA LYS A 376 19.99 -28.92 6.98
C LYS A 376 19.45 -30.23 6.38
N LYS A 377 19.39 -31.32 7.15
CA LYS A 377 18.83 -32.60 6.69
C LYS A 377 17.32 -32.49 6.58
N LEU A 378 16.66 -31.87 7.56
CA LEU A 378 15.20 -31.65 7.53
C LEU A 378 14.78 -30.83 6.30
N ARG A 379 15.52 -29.75 6.00
CA ARG A 379 15.32 -28.95 4.78
C ARG A 379 15.44 -29.79 3.51
N LYS A 380 16.53 -30.56 3.37
CA LYS A 380 16.73 -31.47 2.22
C LYS A 380 15.63 -32.53 2.11
N THR A 381 15.17 -33.08 3.23
CA THR A 381 14.05 -34.04 3.23
C THR A 381 12.76 -33.38 2.76
N TRP A 382 12.45 -32.16 3.21
CA TRP A 382 11.27 -31.41 2.76
C TRP A 382 11.35 -31.00 1.29
N GLU A 383 12.54 -30.67 0.78
CA GLU A 383 12.78 -30.46 -0.65
C GLU A 383 12.50 -31.73 -1.47
N LEU A 384 12.94 -32.90 -0.97
CA LEU A 384 12.77 -34.19 -1.65
C LEU A 384 11.32 -34.73 -1.60
N VAL A 385 10.61 -34.55 -0.49
CA VAL A 385 9.27 -35.12 -0.27
C VAL A 385 8.16 -34.16 -0.71
N GLY A 386 8.34 -32.86 -0.52
CA GLY A 386 7.28 -31.86 -0.68
C GLY A 386 7.23 -31.16 -2.05
N GLY A 387 8.22 -31.36 -2.93
CA GLY A 387 8.24 -30.82 -4.29
C GLY A 387 8.15 -29.29 -4.44
N GLY A 388 8.15 -28.51 -3.35
CA GLY A 388 7.67 -27.12 -3.38
C GLY A 388 8.27 -26.09 -2.43
N LEU A 389 9.22 -26.44 -1.53
CA LEU A 389 9.92 -25.44 -0.70
C LEU A 389 11.40 -25.38 -1.05
N SER A 390 11.73 -24.99 -2.28
CA SER A 390 13.11 -24.72 -2.68
C SER A 390 13.50 -23.30 -2.26
N HIS A 391 13.63 -23.08 -0.95
CA HIS A 391 14.23 -21.85 -0.45
C HIS A 391 15.74 -22.00 -0.41
N GLN A 392 16.45 -21.30 -1.32
CA GLN A 392 17.90 -21.30 -1.33
C GLN A 392 18.44 -20.57 -0.09
N PRO A 393 19.18 -21.25 0.81
CA PRO A 393 19.69 -20.64 2.04
C PRO A 393 20.56 -19.41 1.78
N GLU A 394 21.35 -19.41 0.70
CA GLU A 394 22.19 -18.28 0.32
C GLU A 394 21.36 -17.05 -0.05
N ALA A 395 20.22 -17.25 -0.73
CA ALA A 395 19.30 -16.18 -1.06
C ALA A 395 18.62 -15.59 0.19
N LEU A 396 18.28 -16.45 1.16
CA LEU A 396 17.68 -16.03 2.43
C LEU A 396 18.68 -15.30 3.33
N ILE A 397 19.92 -15.77 3.43
CA ILE A 397 21.01 -15.07 4.13
C ILE A 397 21.23 -13.70 3.49
N LYS A 398 21.27 -13.64 2.15
CA LYS A 398 21.39 -12.37 1.44
C LYS A 398 20.22 -11.43 1.74
N ALA A 399 18.99 -11.93 1.77
CA ALA A 399 17.80 -11.13 2.10
C ALA A 399 17.84 -10.62 3.56
N TYR A 400 18.24 -11.47 4.51
CA TYR A 400 18.43 -11.10 5.91
C TYR A 400 19.50 -10.01 6.09
N LEU A 401 20.70 -10.21 5.52
CA LEU A 401 21.80 -9.24 5.60
C LEU A 401 21.46 -7.93 4.89
N TYR A 402 20.80 -7.99 3.73
CA TYR A 402 20.35 -6.80 3.02
C TYR A 402 19.31 -6.01 3.83
N THR A 403 18.41 -6.70 4.53
CA THR A 403 17.45 -6.07 5.45
C THR A 403 18.17 -5.33 6.58
N LYS A 404 19.17 -5.95 7.22
CA LYS A 404 20.01 -5.29 8.24
C LYS A 404 20.68 -4.03 7.68
N LEU A 405 21.29 -4.15 6.50
CA LEU A 405 22.00 -3.04 5.84
C LEU A 405 21.06 -1.88 5.50
N ARG A 406 19.86 -2.18 5.00
CA ARG A 406 18.82 -1.18 4.73
C ARG A 406 18.39 -0.45 5.99
N CYS A 407 18.15 -1.18 7.09
CA CYS A 407 17.82 -0.57 8.37
C CYS A 407 18.97 0.31 8.89
N HIS A 408 20.22 -0.16 8.80
CA HIS A 408 21.39 0.58 9.23
C HIS A 408 21.50 1.95 8.54
N TYR A 409 21.47 1.98 7.20
CA TYR A 409 21.59 3.25 6.47
C TYR A 409 20.37 4.14 6.65
N ALA A 410 19.16 3.58 6.73
CA ALA A 410 17.96 4.36 6.94
C ALA A 410 17.95 5.04 8.31
N LEU A 411 18.33 4.31 9.37
CA LEU A 411 18.48 4.85 10.73
C LEU A 411 19.56 5.94 10.78
N LEU A 412 20.76 5.64 10.26
CA LEU A 412 21.90 6.56 10.29
C LEU A 412 21.58 7.86 9.54
N GLY A 413 21.05 7.76 8.33
CA GLY A 413 20.72 8.92 7.49
C GLY A 413 19.53 9.74 7.99
N SER A 414 18.74 9.22 8.93
CA SER A 414 17.52 9.87 9.44
C SER A 414 17.68 10.55 10.79
N MET A 415 18.86 10.51 11.42
CA MET A 415 19.09 11.05 12.77
C MET A 415 18.78 12.55 12.92
N GLN A 416 18.87 13.32 11.84
CA GLN A 416 18.60 14.75 11.80
C GLN A 416 17.25 15.10 11.13
N LYS A 417 16.38 14.11 10.91
CA LYS A 417 15.04 14.31 10.37
C LYS A 417 14.00 14.39 11.48
N SER A 418 13.03 15.27 11.33
CA SER A 418 11.86 15.32 12.21
C SER A 418 10.77 14.38 11.67
N PHE A 419 10.07 13.71 12.58
CA PHE A 419 8.99 12.80 12.22
C PHE A 419 7.75 13.11 13.07
N GLY A 420 6.63 13.32 12.39
CA GLY A 420 5.35 13.56 13.03
C GLY A 420 4.60 12.30 13.41
N ILE A 421 3.35 12.51 13.83
CA ILE A 421 2.31 11.50 13.89
C ILE A 421 1.28 11.78 12.80
N ARG A 422 0.65 10.71 12.30
CA ARG A 422 -0.34 10.79 11.25
C ARG A 422 -1.64 10.13 11.66
N GLU A 423 -2.72 10.73 11.22
CA GLU A 423 -4.09 10.24 11.31
C GLU A 423 -4.66 10.25 9.90
N GLU A 424 -5.23 9.13 9.47
CA GLU A 424 -5.69 8.90 8.12
C GLU A 424 -7.07 8.25 8.15
N HIS A 425 -8.02 8.83 7.43
CA HIS A 425 -9.41 8.38 7.43
C HIS A 425 -9.90 8.10 6.01
N ARG A 426 -10.37 6.88 5.77
CA ARG A 426 -11.08 6.53 4.54
C ARG A 426 -12.54 6.96 4.67
N VAL A 427 -12.91 7.99 3.94
CA VAL A 427 -14.24 8.60 3.97
C VAL A 427 -14.89 8.55 2.59
N SER A 428 -16.22 8.46 2.52
CA SER A 428 -16.95 8.69 1.27
C SER A 428 -16.84 10.15 0.84
N GLU A 429 -17.07 10.40 -0.45
CA GLU A 429 -17.12 11.76 -0.99
C GLU A 429 -18.13 12.66 -0.28
N ALA A 430 -19.32 12.14 -0.01
CA ALA A 430 -20.34 12.89 0.73
C ALA A 430 -19.84 13.32 2.11
N LEU A 431 -19.13 12.43 2.82
CA LEU A 431 -18.56 12.76 4.13
C LEU A 431 -17.38 13.73 4.00
N PHE A 432 -16.54 13.60 2.97
CA PHE A 432 -15.46 14.54 2.70
C PHE A 432 -15.98 15.98 2.54
N TYR A 433 -17.00 16.19 1.71
CA TYR A 433 -17.58 17.52 1.52
C TYR A 433 -18.38 18.01 2.74
N ALA A 434 -18.96 17.10 3.54
CA ALA A 434 -19.53 17.45 4.83
C ALA A 434 -18.46 17.96 5.82
N ILE A 435 -17.28 17.34 5.84
CA ILE A 435 -16.12 17.80 6.63
C ILE A 435 -15.66 19.17 6.11
N ASP A 436 -15.53 19.39 4.80
CA ASP A 436 -15.17 20.69 4.23
C ASP A 436 -16.14 21.79 4.67
N SER A 437 -17.44 21.52 4.57
CA SER A 437 -18.49 22.43 5.02
C SER A 437 -18.37 22.76 6.52
N GLN A 438 -18.06 21.78 7.37
CA GLN A 438 -17.83 21.99 8.80
C GLN A 438 -16.54 22.77 9.10
N MET A 439 -15.46 22.54 8.35
CA MET A 439 -14.23 23.32 8.48
C MET A 439 -14.44 24.79 8.10
N ARG A 440 -15.29 25.04 7.09
CA ARG A 440 -15.67 26.39 6.68
C ARG A 440 -16.58 27.07 7.68
N SER A 441 -17.64 26.39 8.15
CA SER A 441 -18.60 26.96 9.11
C SER A 441 -17.97 27.30 10.46
N ARG A 442 -16.90 26.61 10.85
CA ARG A 442 -16.13 26.88 12.07
C ARG A 442 -14.96 27.86 11.84
N GLU A 443 -14.80 28.39 10.63
CA GLU A 443 -13.69 29.29 10.27
C GLU A 443 -12.32 28.66 10.57
N LEU A 444 -12.19 27.34 10.33
CA LEU A 444 -10.93 26.60 10.51
C LEU A 444 -10.23 26.30 9.19
N HIS A 445 -10.94 26.44 8.06
CA HIS A 445 -10.47 26.03 6.74
C HIS A 445 -9.19 26.75 6.26
N ASP A 446 -9.04 28.04 6.56
CA ASP A 446 -7.91 28.89 6.18
C ASP A 446 -6.87 29.06 7.30
N ARG A 447 -7.16 28.52 8.50
CA ARG A 447 -6.30 28.65 9.67
C ARG A 447 -5.21 27.59 9.67
N ARG A 448 -3.98 28.03 9.95
CA ARG A 448 -2.89 27.12 10.29
C ARG A 448 -3.12 26.60 11.71
N LEU A 449 -3.32 25.29 11.83
CA LEU A 449 -3.50 24.66 13.13
C LEU A 449 -2.15 24.24 13.72
N VAL A 450 -2.06 24.35 15.05
CA VAL A 450 -0.93 23.89 15.84
C VAL A 450 -1.47 23.07 17.00
N ILE A 451 -0.75 22.02 17.39
CA ILE A 451 -1.03 21.26 18.60
C ILE A 451 -0.01 21.71 19.65
N PRO A 452 -0.45 22.29 20.77
CA PRO A 452 0.43 22.60 21.89
C PRO A 452 1.17 21.35 22.33
N THR A 453 2.42 21.52 22.77
CA THR A 453 3.19 20.43 23.39
C THR A 453 3.10 20.59 24.90
N ASP A 454 2.15 19.89 25.51
CA ASP A 454 1.86 19.86 26.94
C ASP A 454 1.39 18.44 27.37
N ASP A 455 1.09 18.26 28.66
CA ASP A 455 0.65 16.96 29.20
C ASP A 455 -0.69 16.45 28.60
N SER A 456 -1.45 17.32 27.91
CA SER A 456 -2.69 16.98 27.23
C SER A 456 -2.49 16.60 25.76
N SER A 457 -1.28 16.77 25.21
CA SER A 457 -0.97 16.40 23.83
C SER A 457 -1.18 14.91 23.59
N PRO A 458 -1.67 14.51 22.40
CA PRO A 458 -1.91 13.09 22.10
C PRO A 458 -0.62 12.30 21.82
N TYR A 459 0.55 12.89 22.05
CA TYR A 459 1.85 12.33 21.71
C TYR A 459 2.90 12.59 22.80
N TYR A 460 3.92 11.74 22.76
CA TYR A 460 5.24 11.99 23.33
C TYR A 460 6.13 12.65 22.28
N SER A 461 7.04 13.54 22.71
CA SER A 461 8.07 14.12 21.85
C SER A 461 9.47 13.71 22.31
N PHE A 462 10.30 13.20 21.39
CA PHE A 462 11.68 12.81 21.67
C PHE A 462 12.62 13.49 20.68
N THR A 463 13.90 13.65 21.06
CA THR A 463 14.90 13.89 20.01
C THR A 463 14.95 12.66 19.09
N THR A 464 15.00 12.90 17.78
CA THR A 464 15.05 11.81 16.79
C THR A 464 16.25 10.90 17.04
N ASP A 465 17.39 11.45 17.44
CA ASP A 465 18.59 10.68 17.78
C ASP A 465 18.35 9.70 18.94
N THR A 466 17.75 10.15 20.05
CA THR A 466 17.39 9.27 21.18
C THR A 466 16.53 8.10 20.70
N LEU A 467 15.45 8.40 19.96
CA LEU A 467 14.51 7.37 19.53
C LEU A 467 15.14 6.40 18.51
N LEU A 468 15.85 6.90 17.51
CA LEU A 468 16.46 6.05 16.49
C LEU A 468 17.62 5.22 17.04
N ARG A 469 18.35 5.70 18.06
CA ARG A 469 19.31 4.87 18.81
C ARG A 469 18.60 3.73 19.54
N TRP A 470 17.49 3.99 20.23
CA TRP A 470 16.67 2.95 20.84
C TRP A 470 16.23 1.90 19.82
N VAL A 471 15.65 2.33 18.69
CA VAL A 471 15.18 1.41 17.64
C VAL A 471 16.33 0.60 17.04
N ARG A 472 17.49 1.23 16.80
CA ARG A 472 18.71 0.54 16.33
C ARG A 472 19.12 -0.58 17.30
N TRP A 473 19.14 -0.30 18.59
CA TRP A 473 19.49 -1.29 19.61
C TRP A 473 18.45 -2.39 19.74
N ASN A 474 17.17 -2.04 19.64
CA ASN A 474 16.07 -3.00 19.67
C ASN A 474 16.19 -4.00 18.50
N ILE A 475 16.42 -3.52 17.27
CA ILE A 475 16.68 -4.39 16.10
C ILE A 475 17.93 -5.24 16.32
N ASN A 476 19.04 -4.63 16.75
CA ASN A 476 20.29 -5.34 16.95
C ASN A 476 20.21 -6.42 18.05
N LYS A 477 19.39 -6.22 19.09
CA LYS A 477 19.14 -7.23 20.12
C LYS A 477 18.59 -8.53 19.50
N PHE A 478 17.61 -8.43 18.59
CA PHE A 478 17.04 -9.58 17.89
C PHE A 478 18.03 -10.19 16.90
N CYS A 479 18.65 -9.36 16.06
CA CYS A 479 19.65 -9.84 15.10
C CYS A 479 20.82 -10.55 15.77
N LEU A 480 21.36 -10.00 16.87
CA LEU A 480 22.46 -10.59 17.61
C LEU A 480 22.05 -11.92 18.26
N GLY A 481 20.84 -11.97 18.84
CA GLY A 481 20.31 -13.21 19.41
C GLY A 481 20.20 -14.33 18.38
N PHE A 482 19.64 -14.01 17.20
CA PHE A 482 19.58 -14.94 16.08
C PHE A 482 20.99 -15.36 15.63
N GLU A 483 21.88 -14.40 15.35
CA GLU A 483 23.23 -14.67 14.83
C GLU A 483 24.10 -15.48 15.81
N MET A 484 23.99 -15.21 17.11
CA MET A 484 24.72 -15.95 18.15
C MET A 484 24.27 -17.41 18.19
N VAL A 485 22.97 -17.66 18.25
CA VAL A 485 22.42 -19.04 18.29
C VAL A 485 22.67 -19.76 16.97
N TYR A 486 22.52 -19.04 15.86
CA TYR A 486 22.89 -19.53 14.53
C TYR A 486 24.39 -19.84 14.45
N SER A 487 25.28 -19.14 15.16
CA SER A 487 26.72 -19.46 15.14
C SER A 487 27.08 -20.72 15.96
N PHE A 488 26.27 -21.07 16.95
CA PHE A 488 26.50 -22.23 17.84
C PHE A 488 25.94 -23.54 17.30
N GLN A 489 25.25 -23.52 16.16
CA GLN A 489 24.69 -24.72 15.57
C GLN A 489 25.78 -25.73 15.18
N ASP A 490 25.62 -27.00 15.55
CA ASP A 490 26.50 -28.06 15.08
C ASP A 490 26.37 -28.18 13.55
N PRO A 491 27.47 -28.26 12.78
CA PRO A 491 27.42 -28.42 11.33
C PRO A 491 26.57 -29.60 10.84
N HIS A 492 26.37 -30.63 11.69
CA HIS A 492 25.72 -31.89 11.38
C HIS A 492 24.28 -32.01 11.89
N PHE A 493 23.88 -31.22 12.89
CA PHE A 493 22.54 -31.27 13.47
C PHE A 493 22.14 -29.98 14.22
N VAL A 494 20.95 -29.45 13.93
CA VAL A 494 20.31 -28.38 14.71
C VAL A 494 19.27 -28.97 15.66
N THR A 495 19.43 -28.78 16.97
CA THR A 495 18.44 -29.30 17.94
C THR A 495 17.14 -28.51 17.86
N TRP A 496 16.04 -29.12 18.31
CA TRP A 496 14.74 -28.47 18.36
C TRP A 496 14.75 -27.20 19.24
N GLU A 497 15.50 -27.21 20.33
CA GLU A 497 15.68 -26.06 21.22
C GLU A 497 16.36 -24.89 20.48
N HIS A 498 17.43 -25.17 19.72
CA HIS A 498 18.11 -24.16 18.91
C HIS A 498 17.17 -23.55 17.86
N THR A 499 16.40 -24.39 17.17
CA THR A 499 15.38 -23.94 16.20
C THR A 499 14.38 -23.00 16.85
N ARG A 500 13.80 -23.40 18.00
CA ARG A 500 12.82 -22.57 18.72
C ARG A 500 13.40 -21.22 19.13
N ILE A 501 14.63 -21.19 19.66
CA ILE A 501 15.26 -19.93 20.05
C ILE A 501 15.55 -19.06 18.82
N MET A 502 16.04 -19.62 17.71
CA MET A 502 16.24 -18.85 16.48
C MET A 502 14.93 -18.26 15.95
N LEU A 503 13.84 -19.04 15.95
CA LEU A 503 12.52 -18.57 15.54
C LEU A 503 11.93 -17.53 16.49
N MET A 504 12.35 -17.46 17.76
CA MET A 504 11.94 -16.39 18.67
C MET A 504 12.63 -15.05 18.37
N PHE A 505 13.80 -15.08 17.72
CA PHE A 505 14.56 -13.88 17.35
C PHE A 505 14.26 -13.36 15.95
N LEU A 506 13.82 -14.23 15.04
CA LEU A 506 13.32 -13.87 13.71
C LEU A 506 11.86 -13.40 13.80
#